data_AF-A0A2S7Q1H7-F1
#
_entry.id   AF-A0A2S7Q1H7-F1
#
_cell.length_a   1.000
_cell.length_b   1.000
_cell.length_c   1.000
_cell.angle_alpha   90.00
_cell.angle_beta   90.00
_cell.angle_gamma   90.00
#
_symmetry.space_group_name_H-M   'P 1'
#
loop_
_entity.id
_entity.type
_entity.pdbx_description
1 polymer ?
#
loop_
_entity_poly.entity_id
_entity_poly.type
_entity_poly.pdbx_seq_one_letter_code
_entity_poly.pdbx_strand_id
1 'polypeptide(L)'
;MKSMKFIVIASHFFACGETGNIGIGATKKYQPKLRYDSQPSAQPASMNSPPPSADVTMSTHSTPHSTISSQTLIREDKEISELFENPLHNFGYDTPVPDNMSDTEHLLICCACGTQFDADNRSILTRCRICDDPRQFVPPTGQSFTTLAALKACGKFKNRWKPFENDDRFWSIWTEPKFSIGQRAVLITTPHGNILWDCITYIDDDTVDWIHGLGGLAAIVISHPHYYTTHLEWAETFDCPVYLSWEDKGWLNRLDRLGKARTFIEGTEEELEIRGEKIGVKALKLGGHFPGSLTADSGHIGHDSCWHGGLE
;
A
#
# COMPACT_ATOMS: atom_id res chain seq x y z
N MET A 1 -8.01 -37.98 0.79
CA MET A 1 -7.59 -36.72 1.47
C MET A 1 -7.89 -35.58 0.51
N LYS A 2 -8.64 -34.54 0.94
CA LYS A 2 -8.77 -33.30 0.14
C LYS A 2 -7.44 -32.55 0.20
N SER A 3 -7.03 -31.92 -0.91
CA SER A 3 -5.85 -31.06 -0.93
C SER A 3 -6.20 -29.72 -0.26
N MET A 4 -5.48 -29.34 0.78
CA MET A 4 -5.60 -28.00 1.38
C MET A 4 -4.88 -27.01 0.45
N LYS A 5 -5.65 -26.18 -0.26
CA LYS A 5 -5.13 -24.98 -0.92
C LYS A 5 -5.22 -23.83 0.08
N PHE A 6 -4.07 -23.29 0.48
CA PHE A 6 -3.97 -22.00 1.16
C PHE A 6 -3.64 -20.92 0.13
N ILE A 7 -4.32 -19.78 0.17
CA ILE A 7 -3.98 -18.60 -0.63
C ILE A 7 -3.50 -17.53 0.34
N VAL A 8 -2.17 -17.42 0.48
CA VAL A 8 -1.55 -16.32 1.22
C VAL A 8 -1.50 -15.10 0.30
N ILE A 9 -2.31 -14.08 0.58
CA ILE A 9 -2.25 -12.83 -0.17
C ILE A 9 -1.11 -11.99 0.41
N ALA A 10 -0.03 -11.89 -0.36
CA ALA A 10 1.15 -11.10 -0.05
C ALA A 10 1.41 -10.06 -1.15
N SER A 11 1.44 -8.79 -0.75
CA SER A 11 1.39 -7.64 -1.64
C SER A 11 2.77 -7.27 -2.16
N HIS A 12 3.17 -7.89 -3.28
CA HIS A 12 4.51 -7.77 -3.85
C HIS A 12 4.78 -6.37 -4.40
N PHE A 13 5.60 -5.59 -3.70
CA PHE A 13 6.12 -4.32 -4.18
C PHE A 13 7.32 -4.54 -5.11
N PHE A 14 7.12 -4.36 -6.41
CA PHE A 14 8.22 -4.31 -7.39
C PHE A 14 8.80 -2.90 -7.46
N ALA A 15 9.90 -2.66 -6.73
CA ALA A 15 10.78 -1.52 -7.01
C ALA A 15 11.23 -1.57 -8.47
N CYS A 16 11.26 -0.41 -9.15
CA CYS A 16 11.31 -0.37 -10.61
C CYS A 16 12.67 -0.80 -11.19
N GLY A 17 12.81 -2.08 -11.52
CA GLY A 17 13.96 -2.65 -12.22
C GLY A 17 13.59 -3.93 -12.96
N GLU A 18 13.93 -3.96 -14.27
CA GLU A 18 13.78 -5.08 -15.21
C GLU A 18 12.36 -5.57 -15.54
N THR A 19 12.10 -5.76 -16.85
CA THR A 19 10.86 -6.32 -17.39
C THR A 19 10.94 -7.85 -17.46
N GLY A 20 10.42 -8.55 -16.45
CA GLY A 20 10.41 -10.02 -16.38
C GLY A 20 8.99 -10.59 -16.25
N ASN A 21 8.53 -11.36 -17.25
CA ASN A 21 7.23 -12.03 -17.24
C ASN A 21 7.36 -13.47 -16.71
N ILE A 22 7.03 -13.71 -15.44
CA ILE A 22 7.13 -15.04 -14.79
C ILE A 22 5.89 -15.31 -13.92
N GLY A 23 5.29 -16.50 -14.07
CA GLY A 23 4.10 -16.94 -13.32
C GLY A 23 4.39 -17.46 -11.91
N ILE A 24 3.32 -17.80 -11.18
CA ILE A 24 3.34 -18.23 -9.78
C ILE A 24 4.12 -19.54 -9.61
N GLY A 25 5.29 -19.48 -8.97
CA GLY A 25 6.14 -20.63 -8.69
C GLY A 25 5.88 -21.26 -7.31
N ALA A 26 5.71 -22.59 -7.27
CA ALA A 26 5.55 -23.33 -6.02
C ALA A 26 6.82 -23.36 -5.16
N THR A 27 6.65 -23.63 -3.87
CA THR A 27 7.70 -23.48 -2.83
C THR A 27 8.97 -24.30 -3.09
N LYS A 28 10.13 -23.62 -3.06
CA LYS A 28 11.45 -24.25 -2.95
C LYS A 28 12.06 -23.95 -1.58
N LYS A 29 12.56 -24.99 -0.91
CA LYS A 29 13.19 -24.88 0.41
C LYS A 29 14.52 -24.14 0.32
N TYR A 30 14.69 -23.10 1.12
CA TYR A 30 15.96 -22.40 1.29
C TYR A 30 16.86 -23.18 2.28
N GLN A 31 18.16 -23.28 1.98
CA GLN A 31 19.18 -23.68 2.95
C GLN A 31 20.39 -22.75 2.81
N PRO A 32 20.87 -22.11 3.89
CA PRO A 32 22.03 -21.22 3.83
C PRO A 32 23.32 -22.03 3.72
N LYS A 33 24.28 -21.55 2.92
CA LYS A 33 25.68 -21.95 3.01
C LYS A 33 26.55 -20.75 3.34
N LEU A 34 27.07 -20.74 4.57
CA LEU A 34 28.20 -19.91 4.96
C LEU A 34 29.48 -20.45 4.31
N ARG A 35 30.30 -19.55 3.75
CA ARG A 35 31.75 -19.55 4.00
C ARG A 35 32.40 -18.22 3.62
N TYR A 36 33.31 -17.82 4.49
CA TYR A 36 34.38 -16.85 4.24
C TYR A 36 35.57 -17.59 3.62
N ASP A 37 36.49 -16.90 2.93
CA ASP A 37 37.96 -17.08 2.97
C ASP A 37 38.65 -16.17 1.94
N SER A 38 40.00 -16.17 1.90
CA SER A 38 40.81 -14.98 1.59
C SER A 38 41.72 -15.06 0.32
N GLN A 39 42.41 -13.93 0.09
CA GLN A 39 43.43 -13.57 -0.93
C GLN A 39 44.68 -14.50 -0.99
N PRO A 40 45.69 -14.37 -1.92
CA PRO A 40 46.14 -13.14 -2.62
C PRO A 40 46.75 -13.19 -4.06
N SER A 41 46.96 -11.97 -4.60
CA SER A 41 48.10 -11.46 -5.43
C SER A 41 48.57 -12.08 -6.76
N ALA A 42 48.68 -11.24 -7.82
CA ALA A 42 49.92 -11.01 -8.61
C ALA A 42 49.83 -9.80 -9.58
N GLN A 43 50.93 -9.03 -9.71
CA GLN A 43 51.29 -8.11 -10.82
C GLN A 43 52.83 -8.13 -10.96
N PRO A 44 53.45 -7.67 -12.08
CA PRO A 44 53.95 -6.27 -12.11
C PRO A 44 54.11 -5.58 -13.50
N ALA A 45 54.38 -4.26 -13.45
CA ALA A 45 55.15 -3.43 -14.41
C ALA A 45 54.46 -2.94 -15.72
N SER A 46 54.84 -1.80 -16.35
CA SER A 46 55.95 -0.85 -16.08
C SER A 46 55.60 0.65 -16.35
N MET A 47 56.57 1.54 -16.13
CA MET A 47 56.48 3.03 -16.02
C MET A 47 56.44 3.81 -17.36
N ASN A 48 56.07 5.11 -17.32
CA ASN A 48 56.97 6.23 -17.74
C ASN A 48 56.37 7.65 -17.52
N SER A 49 57.24 8.63 -17.18
CA SER A 49 57.03 10.10 -16.97
C SER A 49 58.35 10.71 -16.40
N PRO A 50 58.54 12.04 -16.21
CA PRO A 50 58.00 13.29 -16.82
C PRO A 50 59.21 14.12 -17.37
N PRO A 51 59.54 15.41 -17.06
CA PRO A 51 58.81 16.68 -16.75
C PRO A 51 59.25 17.86 -17.69
N PRO A 52 59.11 19.18 -17.37
CA PRO A 52 58.31 19.93 -16.39
C PRO A 52 57.25 20.81 -17.12
N SER A 53 56.76 22.03 -16.80
CA SER A 53 56.89 23.11 -15.75
C SER A 53 55.64 24.03 -15.92
N ALA A 54 55.24 25.00 -15.08
CA ALA A 54 55.77 25.63 -13.84
C ALA A 54 54.60 26.08 -12.92
N ASP A 55 54.89 26.59 -11.72
CA ASP A 55 53.91 26.90 -10.65
C ASP A 55 53.06 28.18 -10.81
N VAL A 56 51.79 28.10 -10.37
CA VAL A 56 51.13 29.11 -9.50
C VAL A 56 50.20 28.36 -8.53
N THR A 57 50.09 28.80 -7.27
CA THR A 57 49.32 28.12 -6.20
C THR A 57 48.09 28.92 -5.72
N MET A 58 46.95 28.25 -5.50
CA MET A 58 46.20 28.21 -4.22
C MET A 58 44.73 27.72 -4.31
N SER A 59 44.32 27.00 -3.24
CA SER A 59 42.97 26.90 -2.64
C SER A 59 41.76 26.30 -3.39
N THR A 60 41.45 25.05 -3.01
CA THR A 60 40.12 24.51 -2.61
C THR A 60 38.94 24.49 -3.59
N HIS A 61 38.56 23.29 -4.04
CA HIS A 61 37.17 22.93 -4.35
C HIS A 61 36.40 22.50 -3.08
N SER A 62 35.07 22.70 -3.06
CA SER A 62 34.08 21.64 -2.75
C SER A 62 32.62 22.09 -2.96
N THR A 63 31.73 21.12 -3.12
CA THR A 63 30.29 21.24 -3.44
C THR A 63 29.41 21.73 -2.28
N PRO A 64 28.23 22.33 -2.56
CA PRO A 64 27.24 22.64 -1.53
C PRO A 64 26.49 21.38 -1.07
N HIS A 65 26.60 21.03 0.22
CA HIS A 65 25.70 20.06 0.84
C HIS A 65 24.40 20.74 1.28
N SER A 66 23.25 20.26 0.80
CA SER A 66 21.94 20.68 1.31
C SER A 66 21.54 19.82 2.51
N THR A 67 22.03 20.20 3.69
CA THR A 67 21.71 19.51 4.95
C THR A 67 20.34 19.99 5.47
N ILE A 68 19.25 19.40 4.96
CA ILE A 68 17.95 19.49 5.64
C ILE A 68 18.10 18.79 6.99
N SER A 69 17.87 19.52 8.08
CA SER A 69 18.09 18.99 9.43
C SER A 69 17.11 17.86 9.74
N SER A 70 17.62 16.68 10.11
CA SER A 70 16.80 15.57 10.58
C SER A 70 15.91 15.94 11.77
N GLN A 71 16.32 16.94 12.57
CA GLN A 71 15.52 17.45 13.69
C GLN A 71 14.25 18.18 13.24
N THR A 72 14.22 18.74 12.02
CA THR A 72 13.02 19.36 11.45
C THR A 72 12.02 18.30 11.02
N LEU A 73 12.47 17.30 10.26
CA LEU A 73 11.64 16.18 9.79
C LEU A 73 11.02 15.40 10.98
N ILE A 74 11.84 15.05 11.99
CA ILE A 74 11.38 14.38 13.22
C ILE A 74 10.32 15.21 13.97
N ARG A 75 10.37 16.53 13.88
CA ARG A 75 9.40 17.41 14.52
C ARG A 75 8.10 17.50 13.72
N GLU A 76 8.18 17.64 12.41
CA GLU A 76 7.03 17.61 11.50
C GLU A 76 6.30 16.26 11.61
N ASP A 77 6.99 15.12 11.54
CA ASP A 77 6.39 13.80 11.72
C ASP A 77 5.74 13.60 13.10
N LYS A 78 6.30 14.20 14.17
CA LYS A 78 5.74 14.08 15.52
C LYS A 78 4.50 14.96 15.72
N GLU A 79 4.52 16.20 15.23
CA GLU A 79 3.35 17.09 15.26
C GLU A 79 2.24 16.51 14.35
N ILE A 80 2.57 15.91 13.20
CA ILE A 80 1.63 15.14 12.35
C ILE A 80 1.08 13.89 13.06
N SER A 81 1.91 13.14 13.78
CA SER A 81 1.48 11.96 14.55
C SER A 81 0.64 12.29 15.79
N GLU A 82 0.60 13.56 16.21
CA GLU A 82 -0.26 14.06 17.30
C GLU A 82 -1.55 14.72 16.76
N LEU A 83 -1.57 15.10 15.47
CA LEU A 83 -2.76 15.60 14.77
C LEU A 83 -3.72 14.50 14.30
N PHE A 84 -3.23 13.29 14.00
CA PHE A 84 -4.11 12.14 13.77
C PHE A 84 -4.61 11.61 15.12
N GLU A 85 -5.88 11.90 15.41
CA GLU A 85 -6.53 11.73 16.71
C GLU A 85 -6.38 10.32 17.33
N ASN A 86 -6.63 10.25 18.65
CA ASN A 86 -6.72 8.98 19.36
C ASN A 86 -7.68 8.03 18.62
N PRO A 87 -7.23 6.82 18.21
CA PRO A 87 -7.99 5.98 17.31
C PRO A 87 -9.35 5.59 17.90
N LEU A 88 -10.40 5.81 17.12
CA LEU A 88 -11.76 5.39 17.45
C LEU A 88 -11.87 3.90 17.15
N HIS A 89 -11.55 3.06 18.13
CA HIS A 89 -11.48 1.60 18.01
C HIS A 89 -12.80 0.88 17.64
N ASN A 90 -13.92 1.61 17.49
CA ASN A 90 -15.24 1.04 17.20
C ASN A 90 -15.90 1.76 16.01
N PHE A 91 -16.21 1.02 14.94
CA PHE A 91 -17.12 1.47 13.88
C PHE A 91 -18.55 1.60 14.45
N GLY A 92 -18.99 2.80 14.85
CA GLY A 92 -20.24 2.94 15.59
C GLY A 92 -20.88 4.33 15.65
N TYR A 93 -22.11 4.42 15.12
CA TYR A 93 -23.17 5.39 15.41
C TYR A 93 -22.89 6.90 15.33
N ASP A 94 -22.10 7.52 16.19
CA ASP A 94 -22.04 8.98 16.31
C ASP A 94 -21.40 9.63 15.07
N THR A 95 -22.21 10.23 14.19
CA THR A 95 -21.75 11.02 13.05
C THR A 95 -21.29 12.40 13.53
N PRO A 96 -20.03 12.81 13.24
CA PRO A 96 -19.67 14.22 13.25
C PRO A 96 -20.58 15.02 12.30
N VAL A 97 -20.76 16.31 12.57
CA VAL A 97 -21.54 17.18 11.68
C VAL A 97 -20.80 17.30 10.34
N PRO A 98 -21.47 17.12 9.18
CA PRO A 98 -20.81 17.13 7.87
C PRO A 98 -20.48 18.57 7.43
N ASP A 99 -19.46 19.16 8.04
CA ASP A 99 -18.94 20.48 7.65
C ASP A 99 -18.07 20.35 6.38
N ASN A 100 -18.72 20.53 5.23
CA ASN A 100 -18.15 20.52 3.88
C ASN A 100 -17.18 19.36 3.56
N MET A 101 -17.70 18.12 3.50
CA MET A 101 -16.93 16.99 2.96
C MET A 101 -16.91 16.94 1.42
N SER A 102 -17.69 17.79 0.72
CA SER A 102 -17.90 17.71 -0.74
C SER A 102 -16.69 18.09 -1.64
N ASP A 103 -15.48 18.12 -1.09
CA ASP A 103 -14.25 18.58 -1.75
C ASP A 103 -13.06 17.61 -1.57
N THR A 104 -13.28 16.41 -1.00
CA THR A 104 -12.20 15.41 -0.79
C THR A 104 -11.54 14.95 -2.08
N GLU A 105 -12.28 14.92 -3.20
CA GLU A 105 -11.73 14.61 -4.52
C GLU A 105 -10.68 15.62 -5.00
N HIS A 106 -10.64 16.83 -4.44
CA HIS A 106 -9.66 17.88 -4.74
C HIS A 106 -8.42 17.84 -3.82
N LEU A 107 -8.39 16.95 -2.83
CA LEU A 107 -7.20 16.74 -2.00
C LEU A 107 -6.07 16.03 -2.77
N LEU A 108 -4.83 16.37 -2.43
CA LEU A 108 -3.65 16.02 -3.20
C LEU A 108 -3.26 14.55 -3.07
N ILE A 109 -3.17 13.89 -4.22
CA ILE A 109 -2.69 12.53 -4.43
C ILE A 109 -1.26 12.60 -4.95
N CYS A 110 -0.33 11.93 -4.28
CA CYS A 110 1.05 11.77 -4.75
C CYS A 110 1.07 11.00 -6.08
N CYS A 111 1.58 11.59 -7.17
CA CYS A 111 1.61 10.91 -8.47
C CYS A 111 2.54 9.68 -8.48
N ALA A 112 3.50 9.61 -7.55
CA ALA A 112 4.48 8.52 -7.48
C ALA A 112 3.95 7.30 -6.73
N CYS A 113 3.48 7.45 -5.48
CA CYS A 113 2.99 6.35 -4.64
C CYS A 113 1.46 6.26 -4.52
N GLY A 114 0.70 7.23 -5.04
CA GLY A 114 -0.77 7.22 -5.02
C GLY A 114 -1.41 7.58 -3.68
N THR A 115 -0.64 7.80 -2.61
CA THR A 115 -1.18 8.21 -1.31
C THR A 115 -1.77 9.62 -1.39
N GLN A 116 -2.99 9.77 -0.88
CA GLN A 116 -3.72 11.02 -0.72
C GLN A 116 -3.40 11.70 0.62
N PHE A 117 -3.40 13.03 0.64
CA PHE A 117 -3.01 13.86 1.77
C PHE A 117 -4.14 14.81 2.18
N ASP A 118 -4.19 15.23 3.45
CA ASP A 118 -5.12 16.26 3.95
C ASP A 118 -4.65 17.69 3.59
N ALA A 119 -4.37 17.90 2.30
CA ALA A 119 -3.99 19.17 1.74
C ALA A 119 -4.48 19.28 0.29
N ASP A 120 -5.07 20.41 -0.05
CA ASP A 120 -5.44 20.85 -1.40
C ASP A 120 -4.29 21.61 -2.10
N ASN A 121 -3.49 22.33 -1.31
CA ASN A 121 -2.56 23.33 -1.81
C ASN A 121 -1.13 22.80 -2.00
N ARG A 122 -0.71 22.72 -3.27
CA ARG A 122 0.63 22.25 -3.69
C ARG A 122 1.78 23.14 -3.21
N SER A 123 1.55 24.38 -2.78
CA SER A 123 2.62 25.20 -2.16
C SER A 123 2.96 24.76 -0.74
N ILE A 124 2.01 24.13 -0.04
CA ILE A 124 2.19 23.60 1.32
C ILE A 124 2.77 22.18 1.22
N LEU A 125 2.11 21.29 0.48
CA LEU A 125 2.54 19.91 0.31
C LEU A 125 3.67 19.79 -0.72
N THR A 126 4.91 20.00 -0.27
CA THR A 126 6.10 20.01 -1.13
C THR A 126 6.75 18.63 -1.31
N ARG A 127 6.60 17.75 -0.32
CA ARG A 127 7.19 16.41 -0.24
C ARG A 127 6.12 15.35 0.03
N CYS A 128 6.46 14.08 -0.19
CA CYS A 128 5.59 12.95 0.13
C CYS A 128 6.36 11.98 1.02
N ARG A 129 6.03 11.93 2.32
CA ARG A 129 6.79 11.12 3.30
C ARG A 129 6.76 9.61 3.03
N ILE A 130 5.77 9.12 2.28
CA ILE A 130 5.73 7.75 1.77
C ILE A 130 6.77 7.52 0.66
N CYS A 131 7.12 8.54 -0.14
CA CYS A 131 8.17 8.48 -1.16
C CYS A 131 9.57 8.84 -0.64
N ASP A 132 9.65 9.62 0.44
CA ASP A 132 10.91 9.97 1.11
C ASP A 132 11.48 8.82 1.96
N ASP A 133 10.64 7.82 2.29
CA ASP A 133 11.07 6.59 2.95
C ASP A 133 11.93 5.71 1.99
N PRO A 134 13.05 5.13 2.46
CA PRO A 134 13.97 4.36 1.61
C PRO A 134 13.43 3.03 1.07
N ARG A 135 12.23 2.61 1.46
CA ARG A 135 11.51 1.45 0.90
C ARG A 135 10.66 1.84 -0.32
N GLN A 136 10.63 3.13 -0.65
CA GLN A 136 10.01 3.73 -1.82
C GLN A 136 11.05 4.58 -2.57
N PHE A 137 10.62 5.41 -3.51
CA PHE A 137 11.48 6.39 -4.17
C PHE A 137 10.72 7.70 -4.46
N VAL A 138 11.45 8.81 -4.40
CA VAL A 138 11.08 10.06 -5.07
C VAL A 138 11.51 9.94 -6.55
N PRO A 139 10.64 10.22 -7.54
CA PRO A 139 11.02 10.16 -8.95
C PRO A 139 12.19 11.10 -9.30
N PRO A 140 13.06 10.76 -10.27
CA PRO A 140 14.13 11.65 -10.74
C PRO A 140 13.65 13.02 -11.27
N THR A 141 12.38 13.11 -11.66
CA THR A 141 11.70 14.36 -12.07
C THR A 141 11.25 15.24 -10.88
N GLY A 142 11.49 14.81 -9.65
CA GLY A 142 10.97 15.42 -8.43
C GLY A 142 9.53 15.03 -8.10
N GLN A 143 9.05 15.55 -6.98
CA GLN A 143 7.75 15.19 -6.40
C GLN A 143 6.58 15.94 -7.06
N SER A 144 5.69 15.19 -7.71
CA SER A 144 4.44 15.70 -8.32
C SER A 144 3.20 15.14 -7.61
N PHE A 145 2.09 15.88 -7.75
CA PHE A 145 0.78 15.55 -7.19
C PHE A 145 -0.33 15.85 -8.20
N THR A 146 -1.47 15.18 -8.03
CA THR A 146 -2.74 15.32 -8.77
C THR A 146 -3.89 15.34 -7.74
N THR A 147 -5.14 15.33 -8.18
CA THR A 147 -6.31 15.09 -7.33
C THR A 147 -7.17 13.96 -7.94
N LEU A 148 -8.14 13.40 -7.20
CA LEU A 148 -9.04 12.38 -7.75
C LEU A 148 -9.95 12.98 -8.83
N ALA A 149 -10.48 14.19 -8.58
CA ALA A 149 -11.25 14.95 -9.56
C ALA A 149 -10.46 15.17 -10.86
N ALA A 150 -9.16 15.50 -10.77
CA ALA A 150 -8.29 15.65 -11.94
C ALA A 150 -8.02 14.33 -12.68
N LEU A 151 -7.93 13.20 -11.96
CA LEU A 151 -7.80 11.87 -12.57
C LEU A 151 -9.07 11.46 -13.31
N LYS A 152 -10.26 11.65 -12.71
CA LYS A 152 -11.56 11.41 -13.33
C LYS A 152 -11.77 12.32 -14.55
N ALA A 153 -11.61 13.63 -14.38
CA ALA A 153 -11.85 14.63 -15.42
C ALA A 153 -10.92 14.50 -16.64
N CYS A 154 -9.75 13.87 -16.52
CA CYS A 154 -8.87 13.65 -17.66
C CYS A 154 -9.34 12.52 -18.60
N GLY A 155 -10.26 11.66 -18.15
CA GLY A 155 -10.90 10.60 -18.95
C GLY A 155 -9.97 9.47 -19.43
N LYS A 156 -8.71 9.43 -18.96
CA LYS A 156 -7.68 8.47 -19.42
C LYS A 156 -7.65 7.19 -18.59
N PHE A 157 -7.96 7.29 -17.30
CA PHE A 157 -7.88 6.18 -16.37
C PHE A 157 -9.21 5.44 -16.29
N LYS A 158 -9.13 4.11 -16.34
CA LYS A 158 -10.19 3.19 -15.94
C LYS A 158 -9.60 2.04 -15.16
N ASN A 159 -10.31 1.57 -14.14
CA ASN A 159 -9.99 0.34 -13.46
C ASN A 159 -10.33 -0.89 -14.31
N ARG A 160 -9.78 -2.03 -13.90
CA ARG A 160 -9.92 -3.35 -14.51
C ARG A 160 -9.95 -4.41 -13.43
N TRP A 161 -10.58 -5.53 -13.74
CA TRP A 161 -10.62 -6.69 -12.88
C TRP A 161 -10.48 -8.01 -13.66
N LYS A 162 -9.91 -9.03 -13.01
CA LYS A 162 -9.82 -10.40 -13.51
C LYS A 162 -9.94 -11.39 -12.33
N PRO A 163 -10.73 -12.48 -12.44
CA PRO A 163 -10.75 -13.53 -11.44
C PRO A 163 -9.44 -14.33 -11.41
N PHE A 164 -9.12 -14.93 -10.27
CA PHE A 164 -7.98 -15.82 -10.13
C PHE A 164 -8.30 -17.16 -10.82
N GLU A 165 -7.34 -17.70 -11.59
CA GLU A 165 -7.58 -18.78 -12.58
C GLU A 165 -7.97 -20.15 -11.97
N ASN A 166 -8.02 -20.25 -10.64
CA ASN A 166 -8.27 -21.48 -9.89
C ASN A 166 -9.21 -21.26 -8.69
N ASP A 167 -9.75 -20.06 -8.51
CA ASP A 167 -10.57 -19.66 -7.35
C ASP A 167 -11.38 -18.39 -7.71
N ASP A 168 -12.68 -18.55 -7.94
CA ASP A 168 -13.60 -17.50 -8.40
C ASP A 168 -14.00 -16.50 -7.30
N ARG A 169 -13.63 -16.79 -6.05
CA ARG A 169 -13.81 -15.88 -4.91
C ARG A 169 -12.83 -14.71 -4.91
N PHE A 170 -11.74 -14.79 -5.68
CA PHE A 170 -10.66 -13.78 -5.66
C PHE A 170 -10.58 -13.05 -7.00
N TRP A 171 -10.65 -11.71 -6.95
CA TRP A 171 -10.57 -10.84 -8.13
C TRP A 171 -9.46 -9.81 -7.96
N SER A 172 -8.49 -9.83 -8.88
CA SER A 172 -7.43 -8.83 -8.98
C SER A 172 -8.01 -7.55 -9.56
N ILE A 173 -7.84 -6.40 -8.90
CA ILE A 173 -8.28 -5.07 -9.40
C ILE A 173 -7.07 -4.14 -9.57
N TRP A 174 -6.96 -3.46 -10.71
CA TRP A 174 -5.87 -2.51 -11.03
C TRP A 174 -6.34 -1.37 -11.94
N THR A 175 -5.56 -0.29 -12.03
CA THR A 175 -5.85 0.88 -12.89
C THR A 175 -5.07 0.84 -14.21
N GLU A 176 -5.74 1.15 -15.33
CA GLU A 176 -5.16 1.31 -16.66
C GLU A 176 -5.42 2.72 -17.23
N PRO A 177 -4.42 3.39 -17.85
CA PRO A 177 -2.99 3.02 -17.85
C PRO A 177 -2.42 3.04 -16.42
N LYS A 178 -1.28 2.38 -16.20
CA LYS A 178 -0.65 2.28 -14.88
C LYS A 178 -0.51 3.67 -14.22
N PHE A 179 -1.17 3.85 -13.09
CA PHE A 179 -1.00 5.01 -12.23
C PHE A 179 -0.04 4.71 -11.07
N SER A 180 0.79 5.68 -10.69
CA SER A 180 1.75 5.56 -9.58
C SER A 180 2.63 4.30 -9.66
N ILE A 181 2.98 3.71 -8.52
CA ILE A 181 3.67 2.43 -8.39
C ILE A 181 2.94 1.26 -9.06
N GLY A 182 1.67 1.41 -9.46
CA GLY A 182 0.84 0.37 -10.06
C GLY A 182 0.31 -0.59 -9.00
N GLN A 183 -0.43 -0.05 -8.02
CA GLN A 183 -1.12 -0.89 -7.03
C GLN A 183 -2.09 -1.87 -7.70
N ARG A 184 -2.29 -3.00 -7.02
CA ARG A 184 -3.32 -3.98 -7.33
C ARG A 184 -3.96 -4.46 -6.03
N ALA A 185 -5.25 -4.20 -5.86
CA ALA A 185 -6.05 -4.75 -4.77
C ALA A 185 -6.58 -6.14 -5.14
N VAL A 186 -7.05 -6.90 -4.13
CA VAL A 186 -7.74 -8.17 -4.32
C VAL A 186 -9.09 -8.13 -3.62
N LEU A 187 -10.18 -8.14 -4.38
CA LEU A 187 -11.51 -8.37 -3.85
C LEU A 187 -11.65 -9.86 -3.50
N ILE A 188 -12.07 -10.15 -2.27
CA ILE A 188 -12.34 -11.48 -1.74
C ILE A 188 -13.83 -11.57 -1.46
N THR A 189 -14.55 -12.44 -2.16
CA THR A 189 -15.99 -12.65 -1.91
C THR A 189 -16.18 -13.69 -0.81
N THR A 190 -17.06 -13.40 0.15
CA THR A 190 -17.42 -14.33 1.24
C THR A 190 -18.94 -14.38 1.42
N PRO A 191 -19.51 -15.47 1.98
CA PRO A 191 -20.94 -15.55 2.29
C PRO A 191 -21.45 -14.46 3.25
N HIS A 192 -20.55 -13.79 3.98
CA HIS A 192 -20.85 -12.78 5.00
C HIS A 192 -20.51 -11.35 4.53
N GLY A 193 -20.23 -11.17 3.23
CA GLY A 193 -19.84 -9.89 2.62
C GLY A 193 -18.45 -9.92 2.00
N ASN A 194 -18.18 -9.00 1.07
CA ASN A 194 -16.89 -8.95 0.36
C ASN A 194 -15.85 -8.09 1.09
N ILE A 195 -14.59 -8.48 0.98
CA ILE A 195 -13.43 -7.76 1.54
C ILE A 195 -12.61 -7.20 0.38
N LEU A 196 -12.16 -5.96 0.45
CA LEU A 196 -11.08 -5.47 -0.40
C LEU A 196 -9.74 -5.60 0.35
N TRP A 197 -8.87 -6.53 -0.08
CA TRP A 197 -7.50 -6.59 0.42
C TRP A 197 -6.62 -5.63 -0.37
N ASP A 198 -5.92 -4.76 0.37
CA ASP A 198 -5.31 -3.52 -0.11
C ASP A 198 -6.31 -2.55 -0.77
N CYS A 199 -5.84 -1.36 -1.15
CA CYS A 199 -6.63 -0.34 -1.82
C CYS A 199 -5.83 0.26 -2.99
N ILE A 200 -6.51 0.69 -4.05
CA ILE A 200 -5.90 1.33 -5.24
C ILE A 200 -6.33 2.79 -5.34
N THR A 201 -5.48 3.62 -5.93
CA THR A 201 -5.65 5.08 -5.89
C THR A 201 -6.83 5.61 -6.69
N TYR A 202 -7.16 4.98 -7.82
CA TYR A 202 -8.25 5.42 -8.69
C TYR A 202 -9.52 4.65 -8.39
N ILE A 203 -10.64 5.36 -8.34
CA ILE A 203 -11.99 4.80 -8.20
C ILE A 203 -12.87 5.45 -9.27
N ASP A 204 -13.64 4.62 -9.98
CA ASP A 204 -14.55 5.02 -11.06
C ASP A 204 -15.88 4.30 -10.94
N ASP A 205 -16.91 4.91 -11.53
CA ASP A 205 -18.30 4.47 -11.41
C ASP A 205 -18.49 3.05 -11.98
N ASP A 206 -17.78 2.71 -13.07
CA ASP A 206 -17.68 1.35 -13.63
C ASP A 206 -17.29 0.30 -12.56
N THR A 207 -16.32 0.61 -11.69
CA THR A 207 -15.88 -0.28 -10.61
C THR A 207 -16.89 -0.32 -9.46
N VAL A 208 -17.46 0.83 -9.11
CA VAL A 208 -18.42 0.96 -8.00
C VAL A 208 -19.68 0.16 -8.31
N ASP A 209 -20.23 0.30 -9.52
CA ASP A 209 -21.38 -0.49 -9.99
C ASP A 209 -21.06 -1.98 -10.06
N TRP A 210 -19.86 -2.36 -10.52
CA TRP A 210 -19.46 -3.77 -10.57
C TRP A 210 -19.34 -4.40 -9.16
N ILE A 211 -18.72 -3.70 -8.20
CA ILE A 211 -18.59 -4.18 -6.82
C ILE A 211 -19.96 -4.20 -6.12
N HIS A 212 -20.82 -3.21 -6.34
CA HIS A 212 -22.21 -3.24 -5.86
C HIS A 212 -23.01 -4.41 -6.48
N GLY A 213 -22.78 -4.73 -7.75
CA GLY A 213 -23.33 -5.92 -8.41
C GLY A 213 -22.88 -7.26 -7.80
N LEU A 214 -21.80 -7.26 -7.01
CA LEU A 214 -21.31 -8.39 -6.21
C LEU A 214 -21.75 -8.32 -4.73
N GLY A 215 -22.53 -7.31 -4.33
CA GLY A 215 -22.99 -7.11 -2.94
C GLY A 215 -22.27 -6.00 -2.16
N GLY A 216 -21.45 -5.18 -2.82
CA GLY A 216 -20.69 -4.08 -2.20
C GLY A 216 -19.40 -4.55 -1.51
N LEU A 217 -18.80 -3.67 -0.71
CA LEU A 217 -17.76 -4.04 0.26
C LEU A 217 -18.38 -4.06 1.67
N ALA A 218 -17.90 -4.95 2.51
CA ALA A 218 -18.22 -4.99 3.94
C ALA A 218 -17.00 -4.70 4.83
N ALA A 219 -15.79 -4.75 4.26
CA ALA A 219 -14.56 -4.22 4.85
C ALA A 219 -13.48 -3.98 3.77
N ILE A 220 -12.54 -3.08 4.07
CA ILE A 220 -11.24 -2.93 3.41
C ILE A 220 -10.17 -3.33 4.42
N VAL A 221 -9.11 -4.04 4.00
CA VAL A 221 -7.99 -4.42 4.87
C VAL A 221 -6.69 -4.13 4.16
N ILE A 222 -5.88 -3.18 4.67
CA ILE A 222 -4.70 -2.70 3.94
C ILE A 222 -3.43 -3.27 4.56
N SER A 223 -2.64 -3.96 3.73
CA SER A 223 -1.49 -4.73 4.18
C SER A 223 -0.35 -3.87 4.73
N HIS A 224 -0.13 -2.68 4.15
CA HIS A 224 0.90 -1.71 4.58
C HIS A 224 0.72 -0.33 3.90
N PRO A 225 1.34 0.75 4.42
CA PRO A 225 1.14 2.14 3.99
C PRO A 225 1.28 2.50 2.50
N HIS A 226 2.00 1.72 1.67
CA HIS A 226 2.03 1.95 0.21
C HIS A 226 0.65 1.77 -0.46
N TYR A 227 -0.27 1.10 0.22
CA TYR A 227 -1.63 0.88 -0.26
C TYR A 227 -2.67 1.77 0.45
N TYR A 228 -2.26 2.67 1.36
CA TYR A 228 -3.18 3.64 1.99
C TYR A 228 -3.86 4.57 0.97
N THR A 229 -3.23 4.82 -0.19
CA THR A 229 -3.87 5.37 -1.40
C THR A 229 -4.95 6.44 -1.13
N THR A 230 -6.19 6.17 -1.52
CA THR A 230 -7.42 6.96 -1.36
C THR A 230 -8.42 6.19 -0.47
N HIS A 231 -7.93 5.44 0.53
CA HIS A 231 -8.74 4.50 1.32
C HIS A 231 -10.02 5.08 1.94
N LEU A 232 -10.03 6.38 2.27
CA LEU A 232 -11.23 7.04 2.79
C LEU A 232 -12.29 7.28 1.72
N GLU A 233 -11.90 7.61 0.49
CA GLU A 233 -12.86 7.76 -0.64
C GLU A 233 -13.52 6.42 -0.94
N TRP A 234 -12.76 5.31 -0.88
CA TRP A 234 -13.31 3.95 -0.99
C TRP A 234 -14.21 3.59 0.20
N ALA A 235 -13.78 3.87 1.43
CA ALA A 235 -14.56 3.59 2.65
C ALA A 235 -15.90 4.33 2.67
N GLU A 236 -15.91 5.60 2.23
CA GLU A 236 -17.11 6.43 2.11
C GLU A 236 -18.00 5.97 0.94
N THR A 237 -17.42 5.61 -0.21
CA THR A 237 -18.18 5.11 -1.38
C THR A 237 -18.93 3.80 -1.10
N PHE A 238 -18.41 2.95 -0.22
CA PHE A 238 -18.98 1.63 0.10
C PHE A 238 -19.53 1.50 1.54
N ASP A 239 -19.55 2.58 2.34
CA ASP A 239 -19.98 2.62 3.76
C ASP A 239 -19.39 1.47 4.60
N CYS A 240 -18.06 1.34 4.60
CA CYS A 240 -17.38 0.19 5.21
C CYS A 240 -16.07 0.52 5.98
N PRO A 241 -15.72 -0.28 7.01
CA PRO A 241 -14.48 -0.10 7.78
C PRO A 241 -13.22 -0.44 6.99
N VAL A 242 -12.11 0.18 7.38
CA VAL A 242 -10.74 0.02 6.88
C VAL A 242 -9.86 -0.47 8.03
N TYR A 243 -9.47 -1.74 7.99
CA TYR A 243 -8.57 -2.35 8.96
C TYR A 243 -7.11 -2.09 8.59
N LEU A 244 -6.36 -1.48 9.50
CA LEU A 244 -4.94 -1.15 9.38
C LEU A 244 -4.14 -1.76 10.54
N SER A 245 -2.83 -1.91 10.41
CA SER A 245 -1.99 -2.30 11.54
C SER A 245 -1.71 -1.12 12.48
N TRP A 246 -1.80 -1.34 13.79
CA TRP A 246 -1.55 -0.31 14.83
C TRP A 246 -0.19 0.39 14.68
N GLU A 247 0.87 -0.37 14.41
CA GLU A 247 2.25 0.11 14.29
C GLU A 247 2.42 1.05 13.08
N ASP A 248 1.63 0.83 12.04
CA ASP A 248 1.71 1.57 10.79
C ASP A 248 0.78 2.80 10.77
N LYS A 249 0.06 3.09 11.87
CA LYS A 249 -0.76 4.30 12.03
C LYS A 249 0.02 5.60 11.83
N GLY A 250 1.32 5.58 12.20
CA GLY A 250 2.24 6.71 12.04
C GLY A 250 2.45 7.15 10.58
N TRP A 251 1.99 6.38 9.60
CA TRP A 251 2.09 6.66 8.16
C TRP A 251 0.80 7.20 7.52
N LEU A 252 -0.26 7.45 8.30
CA LEU A 252 -1.49 8.07 7.78
C LEU A 252 -1.22 9.49 7.26
N ASN A 253 -1.95 9.92 6.23
CA ASN A 253 -1.79 11.26 5.65
C ASN A 253 -3.12 12.02 5.49
N ARG A 254 -4.23 11.43 5.94
CA ARG A 254 -5.60 11.95 5.84
C ARG A 254 -6.34 11.75 7.17
N LEU A 255 -6.98 12.78 7.69
CA LEU A 255 -7.90 12.67 8.83
C LEU A 255 -9.12 11.87 8.38
N ASP A 256 -9.55 10.96 9.25
CA ASP A 256 -10.83 10.26 9.12
C ASP A 256 -11.89 11.18 9.72
N ARG A 257 -12.32 12.17 8.92
CA ARG A 257 -13.24 13.23 9.38
C ARG A 257 -14.64 12.71 9.73
N LEU A 258 -14.96 11.48 9.32
CA LEU A 258 -16.15 10.73 9.74
C LEU A 258 -16.00 10.06 11.11
N GLY A 259 -14.76 9.90 11.60
CA GLY A 259 -14.43 9.22 12.86
C GLY A 259 -14.77 7.72 12.86
N LYS A 260 -14.93 7.11 11.68
CA LYS A 260 -15.59 5.80 11.53
C LYS A 260 -14.89 4.84 10.59
N ALA A 261 -14.15 5.32 9.60
CA ALA A 261 -13.56 4.42 8.61
C ALA A 261 -12.49 3.52 9.24
N ARG A 262 -11.57 4.02 10.06
CA ARG A 262 -10.37 3.26 10.45
C ARG A 262 -10.51 2.45 11.74
N THR A 263 -10.23 1.15 11.65
CA THR A 263 -10.04 0.22 12.78
C THR A 263 -8.60 -0.29 12.79
N PHE A 264 -8.02 -0.55 13.97
CA PHE A 264 -6.61 -0.91 14.12
C PHE A 264 -6.40 -2.29 14.72
N ILE A 265 -5.70 -3.14 13.96
CA ILE A 265 -5.24 -4.47 14.35
C ILE A 265 -4.03 -4.32 15.28
N GLU A 266 -4.23 -4.59 16.57
CA GLU A 266 -3.16 -4.63 17.59
C GLU A 266 -2.51 -6.01 17.66
N GLY A 267 -3.29 -7.09 17.56
CA GLY A 267 -2.80 -8.47 17.68
C GLY A 267 -1.80 -8.89 16.60
N THR A 268 -1.00 -9.92 16.87
CA THR A 268 -0.15 -10.57 15.83
C THR A 268 -0.98 -11.32 14.79
N GLU A 269 -2.21 -11.65 15.12
CA GLU A 269 -3.20 -12.25 14.24
C GLU A 269 -4.60 -11.79 14.66
N GLU A 270 -5.49 -11.60 13.69
CA GLU A 270 -6.88 -11.18 13.90
C GLU A 270 -7.78 -11.88 12.89
N GLU A 271 -8.85 -12.53 13.36
CA GLU A 271 -9.87 -13.11 12.49
C GLU A 271 -10.91 -12.03 12.20
N LEU A 272 -11.14 -11.73 10.92
CA LEU A 272 -11.93 -10.58 10.52
C LEU A 272 -13.42 -10.82 10.82
N GLU A 273 -13.97 -9.97 11.69
CA GLU A 273 -15.37 -9.97 12.08
C GLU A 273 -16.10 -8.79 11.42
N ILE A 274 -17.12 -9.10 10.62
CA ILE A 274 -17.96 -8.13 9.92
C ILE A 274 -19.36 -8.20 10.52
N ARG A 275 -19.86 -7.06 11.04
CA ARG A 275 -21.17 -6.95 11.69
C ARG A 275 -21.39 -7.94 12.86
N GLY A 276 -20.30 -8.45 13.44
CA GLY A 276 -20.30 -9.46 14.52
C GLY A 276 -20.21 -10.92 14.04
N GLU A 277 -20.03 -11.17 12.74
CA GLU A 277 -19.85 -12.52 12.18
C GLU A 277 -18.43 -12.71 11.61
N LYS A 278 -17.85 -13.90 11.86
CA LYS A 278 -16.52 -14.28 11.37
C LYS A 278 -16.57 -14.70 9.91
N ILE A 279 -15.83 -14.00 9.06
CA ILE A 279 -15.91 -14.18 7.60
C ILE A 279 -14.97 -15.25 7.03
N GLY A 280 -14.24 -15.96 7.89
CA GLY A 280 -13.31 -17.02 7.53
C GLY A 280 -11.97 -16.53 6.95
N VAL A 281 -11.68 -15.23 7.03
CA VAL A 281 -10.41 -14.63 6.60
C VAL A 281 -9.68 -14.04 7.80
N LYS A 282 -8.39 -14.32 7.90
CA LYS A 282 -7.52 -13.94 9.02
C LYS A 282 -6.40 -13.01 8.53
N ALA A 283 -6.25 -11.86 9.17
CA ALA A 283 -5.09 -11.00 9.00
C ALA A 283 -3.95 -11.49 9.91
N LEU A 284 -2.76 -11.70 9.35
CA LEU A 284 -1.55 -12.12 10.06
C LEU A 284 -0.50 -11.01 9.97
N LYS A 285 -0.11 -10.45 11.11
CA LYS A 285 0.91 -9.38 11.21
C LYS A 285 2.30 -10.02 11.30
N LEU A 286 2.98 -10.08 10.16
CA LEU A 286 4.30 -10.72 10.02
C LEU A 286 5.45 -9.71 9.97
N GLY A 287 5.14 -8.43 9.72
CA GLY A 287 6.11 -7.35 9.66
C GLY A 287 7.07 -7.45 8.46
N GLY A 288 8.31 -6.99 8.64
CA GLY A 288 9.36 -7.06 7.63
C GLY A 288 9.42 -5.82 6.73
N HIS A 289 8.48 -5.65 5.80
CA HIS A 289 8.48 -4.48 4.90
C HIS A 289 8.13 -3.19 5.67
N PHE A 290 7.07 -3.25 6.48
CA PHE A 290 6.74 -2.32 7.56
C PHE A 290 6.63 -3.11 8.86
N PRO A 291 6.76 -2.47 10.05
CA PRO A 291 6.52 -3.14 11.33
C PRO A 291 5.13 -3.80 11.41
N GLY A 292 4.11 -3.13 10.86
CA GLY A 292 2.73 -3.62 10.83
C GLY A 292 2.34 -4.44 9.61
N SER A 293 3.27 -4.87 8.73
CA SER A 293 2.89 -5.54 7.48
C SER A 293 2.04 -6.81 7.70
N LEU A 294 0.83 -6.79 7.13
CA LEU A 294 -0.15 -7.86 7.20
C LEU A 294 -0.10 -8.77 5.95
N THR A 295 -0.50 -10.02 6.12
CA THR A 295 -0.86 -10.96 5.03
C THR A 295 -2.19 -11.62 5.32
N ALA A 296 -2.99 -11.92 4.29
CA ALA A 296 -4.24 -12.66 4.46
C ALA A 296 -4.00 -14.17 4.46
N ASP A 297 -4.59 -14.89 5.42
CA ASP A 297 -4.95 -16.30 5.28
C ASP A 297 -6.47 -16.40 5.11
N SER A 298 -6.93 -16.79 3.93
CA SER A 298 -8.35 -16.97 3.64
C SER A 298 -8.94 -18.30 4.13
N GLY A 299 -8.12 -19.14 4.79
CA GLY A 299 -8.53 -20.41 5.37
C GLY A 299 -9.37 -21.28 4.43
N HIS A 300 -10.52 -21.74 4.94
CA HIS A 300 -11.53 -22.46 4.17
C HIS A 300 -12.84 -21.68 4.20
N ILE A 301 -12.89 -20.49 3.56
CA ILE A 301 -14.17 -19.76 3.35
C ILE A 301 -15.19 -20.77 2.79
N GLY A 302 -16.26 -21.00 3.55
CA GLY A 302 -16.95 -22.29 3.56
C GLY A 302 -17.48 -22.72 2.19
N HIS A 303 -16.93 -23.81 1.63
CA HIS A 303 -17.51 -24.45 0.46
C HIS A 303 -18.65 -25.40 0.85
N ASP A 304 -19.56 -24.89 1.71
CA ASP A 304 -20.78 -25.56 2.16
C ASP A 304 -21.84 -25.53 1.07
N SER A 305 -21.50 -26.17 -0.05
CA SER A 305 -22.47 -26.65 -1.02
C SER A 305 -23.36 -27.66 -0.31
N CYS A 306 -24.50 -27.21 0.22
CA CYS A 306 -25.53 -28.02 0.88
C CYS A 306 -26.21 -28.98 -0.10
N TRP A 307 -25.45 -29.95 -0.60
CA TRP A 307 -25.94 -31.09 -1.36
C TRP A 307 -26.75 -31.99 -0.43
N HIS A 308 -28.04 -31.68 -0.27
CA HIS A 308 -29.05 -32.59 0.25
C HIS A 308 -29.33 -33.69 -0.79
N GLY A 309 -28.31 -34.49 -1.09
CA GLY A 309 -28.46 -35.79 -1.75
C GLY A 309 -29.04 -36.77 -0.74
N GLY A 310 -30.23 -37.27 -1.01
CA GLY A 310 -31.00 -38.09 -0.07
C GLY A 310 -30.36 -39.46 0.24
N LEU A 311 -30.91 -40.09 1.27
CA LEU A 311 -30.72 -41.51 1.54
C LEU A 311 -31.49 -42.33 0.51
N GLU A 312 -30.79 -43.16 -0.28
CA GLU A 312 -31.11 -44.57 -0.61
C GLU A 312 -29.99 -45.21 -1.45
#